data_AF-A0A9P6Y509-F1
#
_entry.id   AF-A0A9P6Y509-F1
#
_cell.length_a   1.000
_cell.length_b   1.000
_cell.length_c   1.000
_cell.angle_alpha   90.00
_cell.angle_beta   90.00
_cell.angle_gamma   90.00
#
_symmetry.space_group_name_H-M   'P 1'
#
loop_
_entity.id
_entity.type
_entity.pdbx_description
1 polymer ?
#
loop_
_entity_poly.entity_id
_entity_poly.type
_entity_poly.pdbx_seq_one_letter_code
_entity_poly.pdbx_strand_id
1 'polypeptide(L)'
;MRRAQWLVDVGPEAGEHGGRVLYSGEPDGLRHVQDSRTARYLFDQVPAPASRKRGAGNWLELQGIHRHNLQGVDAQVPLGLLTAVTGISGSGKSSLMAQALPELMLLHLGHEPVDESADSEPTGGPSVIEATRGRLAGDVDAIQRVVQVDQKPIGRTPRSNLATYTGLFDHVRKLFAATPAAHRRRFDAGRFSFNRRTAVHAQRICAVPDLPWRALQRGHAEGAVE
;
A
#
# COMPACT_ATOMS: atom_id res chain seq x y z
N MET A 1 2.61 -6.16 23.23
CA MET A 1 4.02 -6.28 23.64
C MET A 1 4.19 -6.17 25.15
N ARG A 2 3.86 -5.04 25.80
CA ARG A 2 4.06 -4.87 27.27
C ARG A 2 3.33 -5.88 28.18
N ARG A 3 2.28 -6.54 27.71
CA ARG A 3 1.53 -7.57 28.47
C ARG A 3 1.90 -9.02 28.11
N ALA A 4 2.84 -9.22 27.18
CA ALA A 4 3.25 -10.56 26.79
C ALA A 4 4.12 -11.18 27.89
N GLN A 5 4.03 -12.49 28.09
CA GLN A 5 4.95 -13.22 28.98
C GLN A 5 6.32 -13.40 28.33
N TRP A 6 6.35 -13.46 27.00
CA TRP A 6 7.57 -13.65 26.22
C TRP A 6 7.53 -12.80 24.96
N LEU A 7 8.68 -12.26 24.57
CA LEU A 7 8.86 -11.43 23.38
C LEU A 7 10.06 -11.95 22.59
N VAL A 8 9.87 -12.11 21.29
CA VAL A 8 10.94 -12.39 20.33
C VAL A 8 11.07 -11.18 19.41
N ASP A 9 12.24 -10.57 19.39
CA ASP A 9 12.54 -9.42 18.52
C ASP A 9 13.46 -9.86 17.37
N VAL A 10 13.10 -9.50 16.14
CA VAL A 10 13.80 -9.90 14.91
C VAL A 10 14.26 -8.66 14.17
N GLY A 11 15.54 -8.61 13.77
CA GLY A 11 16.12 -7.42 13.16
C GLY A 11 17.62 -7.54 12.92
N PRO A 12 18.38 -6.43 12.81
CA PRO A 12 17.98 -5.04 13.10
C PRO A 12 17.14 -4.33 12.03
N GLU A 13 17.08 -4.88 10.81
CA GLU A 13 16.38 -4.28 9.68
C GLU A 13 15.48 -5.28 8.94
N ALA A 14 14.88 -4.85 7.83
CA ALA A 14 14.11 -5.71 6.94
C ALA A 14 15.00 -6.30 5.83
N GLY A 15 14.55 -7.40 5.22
CA GLY A 15 15.24 -8.00 4.07
C GLY A 15 16.59 -8.63 4.44
N GLU A 16 17.58 -8.43 3.58
CA GLU A 16 18.93 -9.02 3.71
C GLU A 16 19.70 -8.56 4.97
N HIS A 17 19.35 -7.40 5.51
CA HIS A 17 19.92 -6.83 6.72
C HIS A 17 19.16 -7.24 8.00
N GLY A 18 18.17 -8.13 7.87
CA GLY A 18 17.32 -8.63 8.96
C GLY A 18 17.54 -10.11 9.27
N GLY A 19 16.48 -10.75 9.77
CA GLY A 19 16.42 -12.21 9.95
C GLY A 19 17.22 -12.76 11.12
N ARG A 20 17.81 -11.91 11.97
CA ARG A 20 18.48 -12.32 13.20
C ARG A 20 17.54 -12.15 14.38
N VAL A 21 17.57 -13.10 15.31
CA VAL A 21 16.90 -12.94 16.60
C VAL A 21 17.78 -12.02 17.46
N LEU A 22 17.31 -10.81 17.72
CA LEU A 22 18.00 -9.85 18.58
C LEU A 22 17.75 -10.12 20.06
N TYR A 23 16.56 -10.64 20.37
CA TYR A 23 16.13 -10.91 21.73
C TYR A 23 15.07 -12.01 21.78
N SER A 24 15.10 -12.82 22.83
CA SER A 24 14.05 -13.80 23.16
C SER A 24 13.99 -13.94 24.68
N GLY A 25 12.94 -13.40 25.29
CA GLY A 25 12.82 -13.34 26.75
C GLY A 25 11.62 -12.54 27.23
N GLU A 26 11.56 -12.27 28.53
CA GLU A 26 10.54 -11.39 29.12
C GLU A 26 10.62 -9.96 28.57
N PRO A 27 9.51 -9.22 28.40
CA PRO A 27 9.53 -7.93 27.71
C PRO A 27 10.53 -6.92 28.27
N ASP A 28 10.73 -6.85 29.59
CA ASP A 28 11.60 -5.86 30.22
C ASP A 28 13.08 -6.04 29.84
N GLY A 29 13.52 -7.27 29.55
CA GLY A 29 14.90 -7.53 29.14
C GLY A 29 15.25 -6.94 27.77
N LEU A 30 14.25 -6.67 26.91
CA LEU A 30 14.45 -6.02 25.61
C LEU A 30 15.06 -4.61 25.75
N ARG A 31 14.85 -3.93 26.90
CA ARG A 31 15.36 -2.57 27.14
C ARG A 31 16.86 -2.43 26.91
N HIS A 32 17.61 -3.50 27.17
CA HIS A 32 19.08 -3.51 27.11
C HIS A 32 19.63 -3.84 25.73
N VAL A 33 18.77 -4.16 24.76
CA VAL A 33 19.17 -4.53 23.39
C VAL A 33 19.24 -3.28 22.52
N GLN A 34 20.45 -2.74 22.36
CA GLN A 34 20.68 -1.46 21.67
C GLN A 34 20.24 -1.48 20.20
N ASP A 35 20.43 -2.61 19.53
CA ASP A 35 20.08 -2.79 18.11
C ASP A 35 18.57 -2.97 17.89
N SER A 36 17.77 -3.12 18.95
CA SER A 36 16.33 -3.29 18.86
C SER A 36 15.64 -1.95 18.53
N ARG A 37 15.13 -1.84 17.30
CA ARG A 37 14.21 -0.74 16.95
C ARG A 37 12.93 -0.79 17.81
N THR A 38 12.45 -1.99 18.14
CA THR A 38 11.27 -2.21 18.99
C THR A 38 11.46 -1.60 20.39
N ALA A 39 12.63 -1.80 21.01
CA ALA A 39 12.95 -1.26 22.34
C ALA A 39 12.79 0.27 22.40
N ARG A 40 13.19 0.97 21.34
CA ARG A 40 13.12 2.44 21.28
C ARG A 40 11.69 2.98 21.40
N TYR A 41 10.71 2.28 20.82
CA TYR A 41 9.30 2.66 20.90
C TYR A 41 8.59 2.03 22.10
N LEU A 42 8.92 0.78 22.44
CA LEU A 42 8.28 0.07 23.54
C LEU A 42 8.55 0.74 24.89
N PHE A 43 9.70 1.40 25.04
CA PHE A 43 10.11 2.08 26.26
C PHE A 43 10.21 3.61 26.12
N ASP A 44 9.44 4.19 25.20
CA ASP A 44 9.24 5.64 25.06
C ASP A 44 10.55 6.44 24.88
N GLN A 45 11.58 5.83 24.26
CA GLN A 45 12.88 6.48 23.99
C GLN A 45 12.81 7.40 22.76
N VAL A 46 11.76 7.29 21.96
CA VAL A 46 11.48 8.16 20.81
C VAL A 46 10.29 9.06 21.16
N PRO A 47 10.49 10.38 21.31
CA PRO A 47 9.39 11.28 21.59
C PRO A 47 8.44 11.35 20.40
N ALA A 48 7.15 11.57 20.68
CA ALA A 48 6.17 11.84 19.64
C ALA A 48 6.57 13.11 18.86
N PRO A 49 6.44 13.11 17.52
CA PRO A 49 6.77 14.29 16.73
C PRO A 49 5.88 15.48 17.12
N ALA A 50 6.47 16.67 17.19
CA ALA A 50 5.72 17.89 17.47
C ALA A 50 4.73 18.18 16.32
N SER A 51 3.46 18.36 16.68
CA SER A 51 2.42 18.71 15.72
C SER A 51 2.37 20.22 15.49
N ARG A 52 2.39 20.64 14.22
CA ARG A 52 2.09 22.03 13.84
C ARG A 52 0.59 22.18 13.70
N LYS A 53 -0.03 23.02 14.54
CA LYS A 53 -1.44 23.37 14.42
C LYS A 53 -1.66 24.14 13.11
N ARG A 54 -2.35 23.52 12.17
CA ARG A 54 -2.80 24.13 10.92
C ARG A 54 -4.26 24.56 11.10
N GLY A 55 -4.62 25.78 10.67
CA GLY A 55 -6.02 26.21 10.66
C GLY A 55 -6.81 25.49 9.56
N ALA A 56 -8.08 25.19 9.82
CA ALA A 56 -8.98 24.69 8.79
C ALA A 56 -9.46 25.87 7.93
N GLY A 57 -9.30 25.77 6.60
CA GLY A 57 -9.82 26.74 5.65
C GLY A 57 -11.19 26.32 5.11
N ASN A 58 -11.24 25.14 4.49
CA ASN A 58 -12.43 24.62 3.81
C ASN A 58 -12.91 23.33 4.50
N TRP A 59 -14.19 22.98 4.30
CA TRP A 59 -14.83 21.84 4.93
C TRP A 59 -15.63 21.01 3.94
N LEU A 60 -15.44 19.69 3.98
CA LEU A 60 -16.36 18.74 3.37
C LEU A 60 -17.38 18.31 4.41
N GLU A 61 -18.66 18.36 4.05
CA GLU A 61 -19.75 17.91 4.91
C GLU A 61 -20.40 16.65 4.34
N LEU A 62 -20.69 15.72 5.24
CA LEU A 62 -21.52 14.55 5.00
C LEU A 62 -22.81 14.74 5.78
N GLN A 63 -23.95 14.72 5.09
CA GLN A 63 -25.26 15.02 5.69
C GLN A 63 -26.22 13.84 5.53
N GLY A 64 -26.75 13.37 6.65
CA GLY A 64 -27.76 12.31 6.75
C GLY A 64 -27.27 10.97 6.21
N ILE A 65 -26.05 10.56 6.54
CA ILE A 65 -25.45 9.35 5.98
C ILE A 65 -26.08 8.08 6.56
N HIS A 66 -26.59 7.22 5.67
CA HIS A 66 -26.98 5.85 5.99
C HIS A 66 -26.17 4.86 5.14
N ARG A 67 -25.52 3.92 5.82
CA ARG A 67 -24.77 2.80 5.24
C ARG A 67 -24.46 1.79 6.33
N HIS A 68 -24.89 0.55 6.18
CA HIS A 68 -24.75 -0.51 7.17
C HIS A 68 -25.32 -0.10 8.54
N ASN A 69 -24.46 0.05 9.56
CA ASN A 69 -24.88 0.44 10.90
C ASN A 69 -24.99 1.97 11.09
N LEU A 70 -24.69 2.80 10.08
CA LEU A 70 -24.87 4.25 10.15
C LEU A 70 -26.34 4.62 9.93
N GLN A 71 -26.87 5.46 10.82
CA GLN A 71 -28.28 5.87 10.83
C GLN A 71 -28.38 7.40 10.85
N GLY A 72 -28.40 8.04 9.68
CA GLY A 72 -28.60 9.49 9.55
C GLY A 72 -27.44 10.30 10.13
N VAL A 73 -26.20 9.83 9.95
CA VAL A 73 -25.01 10.45 10.56
C VAL A 73 -24.59 11.70 9.78
N ASP A 74 -24.44 12.82 10.48
CA ASP A 74 -23.80 14.02 9.98
C ASP A 74 -22.33 14.05 10.41
N ALA A 75 -21.43 14.47 9.52
CA ALA A 75 -20.01 14.64 9.82
C ALA A 75 -19.38 15.75 8.98
N GLN A 76 -18.33 16.39 9.50
CA GLN A 76 -17.54 17.37 8.78
C GLN A 76 -16.07 16.99 8.79
N VAL A 77 -15.41 17.10 7.63
CA VAL A 77 -14.00 16.78 7.43
C VAL A 77 -13.30 18.03 6.89
N PRO A 78 -12.32 18.60 7.62
CA PRO A 78 -11.61 19.76 7.13
C PRO A 78 -10.68 19.38 5.98
N LEU A 79 -10.66 20.20 4.94
CA LEU A 79 -9.82 20.01 3.76
C LEU A 79 -8.42 20.58 3.99
N GLY A 80 -7.42 20.00 3.30
CA GLY A 80 -6.01 20.39 3.42
C GLY A 80 -5.33 19.93 4.72
N LEU A 81 -6.03 19.16 5.57
CA LEU A 81 -5.55 18.66 6.85
C LEU A 81 -5.48 17.13 6.88
N LEU A 82 -4.64 16.59 7.76
CA LEU A 82 -4.66 15.16 8.08
C LEU A 82 -5.75 14.94 9.15
N THR A 83 -6.84 14.30 8.76
CA THR A 83 -7.95 13.98 9.66
C THR A 83 -7.87 12.52 10.09
N ALA A 84 -7.75 12.29 11.41
CA ALA A 84 -7.79 10.95 11.98
C ALA A 84 -9.19 10.62 12.47
N VAL A 85 -9.81 9.58 11.91
CA VAL A 85 -11.12 9.09 12.37
C VAL A 85 -10.90 7.91 13.31
N THR A 86 -11.22 8.13 14.59
CA THR A 86 -10.98 7.17 15.68
C THR A 86 -12.28 6.67 16.30
N GLY A 87 -12.21 5.55 17.03
CA GLY A 87 -13.37 4.95 17.70
C GLY A 87 -13.26 3.43 17.79
N ILE A 88 -14.06 2.82 18.65
CA ILE A 88 -14.05 1.37 18.90
C ILE A 88 -14.34 0.54 17.63
N SER A 89 -13.87 -0.71 17.57
CA SER A 89 -14.21 -1.60 16.45
C SER A 89 -15.74 -1.73 16.30
N GLY A 90 -16.24 -1.77 15.07
CA GLY A 90 -17.67 -1.81 14.79
C GLY A 90 -18.42 -0.47 14.90
N SER A 91 -17.78 0.62 15.32
CA SER A 91 -18.44 1.93 15.47
C SER A 91 -18.85 2.62 14.16
N GLY A 92 -18.67 1.98 12.99
CA GLY A 92 -19.04 2.55 11.69
C GLY A 92 -17.98 3.43 11.00
N LYS A 93 -16.73 3.51 11.52
CA LYS A 93 -15.65 4.31 10.89
C LYS A 93 -15.38 3.92 9.44
N SER A 94 -15.22 2.62 9.19
CA SER A 94 -14.97 2.09 7.85
C SER A 94 -16.20 2.30 6.96
N SER A 95 -17.40 2.13 7.51
CA SER A 95 -18.65 2.39 6.78
C SER A 95 -18.77 3.84 6.33
N LEU A 96 -18.33 4.79 7.16
CA LEU A 96 -18.37 6.21 6.83
C LEU A 96 -17.24 6.59 5.86
N MET A 97 -15.99 6.24 6.19
CA MET A 97 -14.80 6.79 5.52
C MET A 97 -14.27 5.94 4.37
N ALA A 98 -14.48 4.63 4.40
CA ALA A 98 -13.96 3.70 3.39
C ALA A 98 -15.05 3.16 2.44
N GLN A 99 -16.32 3.47 2.69
CA GLN A 99 -17.45 3.04 1.86
C GLN A 99 -18.34 4.22 1.45
N ALA A 100 -19.02 4.87 2.40
CA ALA A 100 -19.98 5.94 2.09
C ALA A 100 -19.31 7.16 1.43
N LEU A 101 -18.22 7.68 2.01
CA LEU A 101 -17.53 8.85 1.47
C LEU A 101 -16.96 8.62 0.06
N PRO A 102 -16.18 7.55 -0.22
CA PRO A 102 -15.69 7.29 -1.58
C PRO A 102 -16.81 7.13 -2.61
N GLU A 103 -17.90 6.42 -2.27
CA GLU A 103 -19.03 6.22 -3.18
C GLU A 103 -19.71 7.56 -3.53
N LEU A 104 -20.03 8.37 -2.53
CA LEU A 104 -20.63 9.68 -2.74
C LEU A 104 -19.70 10.62 -3.54
N MET A 105 -18.39 10.54 -3.30
CA MET A 105 -17.43 11.38 -4.01
C MET A 105 -17.24 10.96 -5.47
N LEU A 106 -17.21 9.65 -5.76
CA LEU A 106 -17.17 9.16 -7.14
C LEU A 106 -18.40 9.60 -7.92
N LEU A 107 -19.59 9.48 -7.31
CA LEU A 107 -20.84 9.98 -7.91
C LEU A 107 -20.80 11.49 -8.17
N HIS A 108 -20.32 12.28 -7.21
CA HIS A 108 -20.19 13.74 -7.37
C HIS A 108 -19.22 14.13 -8.49
N LEU A 109 -18.12 13.37 -8.65
CA LEU A 109 -17.13 13.58 -9.70
C LEU A 109 -17.58 13.04 -11.08
N GLY A 110 -18.81 12.51 -11.19
CA GLY A 110 -19.37 11.99 -12.44
C GLY A 110 -18.84 10.61 -12.85
N HIS A 111 -18.25 9.86 -11.91
CA HIS A 111 -17.88 8.47 -12.15
C HIS A 111 -19.07 7.54 -11.91
N GLU A 112 -19.23 6.53 -12.76
CA GLU A 112 -20.18 5.45 -12.50
C GLU A 112 -19.74 4.63 -11.27
N PRO A 113 -20.68 4.13 -10.44
CA PRO A 113 -20.36 3.23 -9.34
C PRO A 113 -19.56 2.03 -9.84
N VAL A 114 -18.37 1.82 -9.29
CA VAL A 114 -17.57 0.63 -9.61
C VAL A 114 -18.21 -0.55 -8.92
N ASP A 115 -18.69 -1.52 -9.69
CA ASP A 115 -19.21 -2.78 -9.16
C ASP A 115 -18.05 -3.67 -8.68
N GLU A 116 -17.70 -3.55 -7.39
CA GLU A 116 -16.64 -4.37 -6.77
C GLU A 116 -17.01 -5.87 -6.68
N SER A 117 -18.23 -6.27 -7.06
CA SER A 117 -18.62 -7.69 -7.09
C SER A 117 -17.86 -8.49 -8.15
N ALA A 118 -17.31 -7.84 -9.18
CA ALA A 118 -16.49 -8.51 -10.21
C ALA A 118 -15.14 -9.03 -9.69
N ASP A 119 -14.63 -8.45 -8.59
CA ASP A 119 -13.38 -8.88 -7.94
C ASP A 119 -13.62 -9.82 -6.76
N SER A 120 -14.86 -10.13 -6.40
CA SER A 120 -15.16 -11.08 -5.32
C SER A 120 -15.45 -12.47 -5.90
N GLU A 121 -15.02 -13.55 -5.25
CA GLU A 121 -15.58 -14.87 -5.64
C GLU A 121 -17.10 -14.78 -5.51
N PRO A 122 -17.88 -15.37 -6.45
CA PRO A 122 -19.32 -15.32 -6.39
C PRO A 122 -19.79 -16.13 -5.18
N THR A 123 -19.92 -15.48 -4.03
CA THR A 123 -20.69 -15.99 -2.90
C THR A 123 -22.12 -16.14 -3.42
N GLY A 124 -22.59 -17.38 -3.57
CA GLY A 124 -23.81 -17.77 -4.29
C GLY A 124 -25.13 -17.31 -3.68
N GLY A 125 -25.30 -16.01 -3.45
CA GLY A 125 -26.54 -15.34 -3.10
C GLY A 125 -26.63 -13.99 -3.81
N PRO A 126 -27.84 -13.40 -3.94
CA PRO A 126 -27.99 -12.06 -4.48
C PRO A 126 -27.22 -11.07 -3.59
N SER A 127 -26.14 -10.51 -4.14
CA SER A 127 -25.43 -9.38 -3.56
C SER A 127 -26.34 -8.16 -3.61
N VAL A 128 -27.09 -7.91 -2.54
CA VAL A 128 -27.77 -6.62 -2.37
C VAL A 128 -26.67 -5.61 -2.05
N ILE A 129 -26.23 -4.87 -3.06
CA ILE A 129 -25.35 -3.72 -2.86
C ILE A 129 -26.16 -2.69 -2.09
N GLU A 130 -25.90 -2.56 -0.79
CA GLU A 130 -26.52 -1.53 0.03
C GLU A 130 -25.96 -0.16 -0.40
N ALA A 131 -26.74 0.58 -1.20
CA ALA A 131 -26.36 1.92 -1.65
C ALA A 131 -26.31 2.91 -0.49
N THR A 132 -25.34 3.81 -0.54
CA THR A 132 -25.23 4.90 0.43
C THR A 132 -26.37 5.89 0.25
N ARG A 133 -27.06 6.25 1.35
CA ARG A 133 -28.00 7.38 1.37
C ARG A 133 -27.38 8.56 2.11
N GLY A 134 -27.84 9.76 1.78
CA GLY A 134 -27.31 11.03 2.29
C GLY A 134 -26.71 11.85 1.15
N ARG A 135 -26.04 12.96 1.48
CA ARG A 135 -25.42 13.82 0.47
C ARG A 135 -24.12 14.45 0.98
N LEU A 136 -23.31 14.89 0.04
CA LEU A 136 -22.18 15.77 0.31
C LEU A 136 -22.64 17.24 0.29
N ALA A 137 -22.00 18.06 1.10
CA ALA A 137 -22.20 19.51 1.16
C ALA A 137 -20.88 20.20 1.57
N GLY A 138 -20.94 21.52 1.81
CA GLY A 138 -19.76 22.34 2.07
C GLY A 138 -18.96 22.60 0.79
N ASP A 139 -17.64 22.67 0.92
CA ASP A 139 -16.69 22.97 -0.16
C ASP A 139 -16.37 21.74 -1.02
N VAL A 140 -17.37 20.91 -1.33
CA VAL A 140 -17.20 19.65 -2.07
C VAL A 140 -16.58 19.87 -3.45
N ASP A 141 -16.95 20.96 -4.13
CA ASP A 141 -16.43 21.32 -5.46
C ASP A 141 -14.91 21.65 -5.45
N ALA A 142 -14.32 21.87 -4.27
CA ALA A 142 -12.87 22.04 -4.13
C ALA A 142 -12.10 20.72 -4.34
N ILE A 143 -12.80 19.57 -4.27
CA ILE A 143 -12.22 18.24 -4.42
C ILE A 143 -12.35 17.82 -5.88
N GLN A 144 -11.21 17.68 -6.57
CA GLN A 144 -11.19 17.26 -7.98
C GLN A 144 -10.94 15.76 -8.17
N ARG A 145 -10.50 15.07 -7.11
CA ARG A 145 -10.14 13.66 -7.16
C ARG A 145 -10.22 13.02 -5.78
N VAL A 146 -10.74 11.79 -5.75
CA VAL A 146 -10.62 10.89 -4.60
C VAL A 146 -9.66 9.76 -4.92
N VAL A 147 -8.79 9.41 -3.98
CA VAL A 147 -7.89 8.25 -4.07
C VAL A 147 -8.02 7.47 -2.79
N GLN A 148 -8.49 6.22 -2.90
CA GLN A 148 -8.57 5.29 -1.79
C GLN A 148 -7.35 4.38 -1.81
N VAL A 149 -6.68 4.27 -0.66
CA VAL A 149 -5.57 3.34 -0.45
C VAL A 149 -6.01 2.35 0.62
N ASP A 150 -6.07 1.08 0.26
CA ASP A 150 -6.51 0.00 1.14
C ASP A 150 -5.44 -1.10 1.26
N GLN A 151 -5.82 -2.22 1.88
CA GLN A 151 -4.96 -3.39 2.06
C GLN A 151 -5.25 -4.49 1.02
N LYS A 152 -6.06 -4.21 -0.01
CA LYS A 152 -6.30 -5.19 -1.08
C LYS A 152 -4.96 -5.45 -1.79
N PRO A 153 -4.61 -6.72 -2.09
CA PRO A 153 -3.37 -7.02 -2.80
C PRO A 153 -3.31 -6.28 -4.14
N ILE A 154 -2.12 -5.76 -4.47
CA ILE A 154 -1.84 -5.07 -5.75
C ILE A 154 -2.21 -5.92 -6.97
N GLY A 155 -2.15 -7.25 -6.83
CA GLY A 155 -2.71 -8.19 -7.78
C GLY A 155 -2.72 -9.59 -7.19
N ARG A 156 -3.54 -10.47 -7.76
CA ARG A 156 -3.75 -11.85 -7.27
C ARG A 156 -2.88 -12.89 -7.96
N THR A 157 -2.03 -12.47 -8.89
CA THR A 157 -1.17 -13.38 -9.66
C THR A 157 0.30 -13.00 -9.47
N PRO A 158 1.24 -13.97 -9.56
CA PRO A 158 2.68 -13.68 -9.52
C PRO A 158 3.18 -12.73 -10.63
N ARG A 159 2.36 -12.49 -11.67
CA ARG A 159 2.64 -11.50 -12.72
C ARG A 159 2.50 -10.06 -12.23
N SER A 160 1.84 -9.83 -11.11
CA SER A 160 1.72 -8.53 -10.48
C SER A 160 2.86 -8.35 -9.50
N ASN A 161 3.79 -7.45 -9.81
CA ASN A 161 4.88 -7.08 -8.92
C ASN A 161 5.04 -5.56 -8.87
N LEU A 162 5.93 -5.08 -7.99
CA LEU A 162 6.17 -3.66 -7.78
C LEU A 162 6.58 -2.94 -9.06
N ALA A 163 7.40 -3.57 -9.91
CA ALA A 163 7.89 -2.98 -11.14
C ALA A 163 6.76 -2.81 -12.18
N THR A 164 5.80 -3.75 -12.24
CA THR A 164 4.62 -3.61 -13.12
C THR A 164 3.62 -2.61 -12.58
N TYR A 165 3.39 -2.58 -11.27
CA TYR A 165 2.38 -1.71 -10.67
C TYR A 165 2.78 -0.22 -10.75
N THR A 166 4.06 0.07 -10.53
CA THR A 166 4.58 1.45 -10.59
C THR A 166 4.85 1.95 -12.01
N GLY A 167 4.75 1.08 -13.03
CA GLY A 167 5.16 1.41 -14.41
C GLY A 167 6.68 1.46 -14.63
N LEU A 168 7.49 1.16 -13.61
CA LEU A 168 8.95 1.09 -13.72
C LEU A 168 9.38 0.08 -14.79
N PHE A 169 8.71 -1.06 -14.88
CA PHE A 169 9.07 -2.14 -15.79
C PHE A 169 9.02 -1.69 -17.26
N ASP A 170 8.18 -0.74 -17.61
CA ASP A 170 8.09 -0.20 -18.98
C ASP A 170 9.38 0.52 -19.39
N HIS A 171 9.98 1.24 -18.45
CA HIS A 171 11.26 1.92 -18.65
C HIS A 171 12.38 0.89 -18.81
N VAL A 172 12.40 -0.13 -17.95
CA VAL A 172 13.37 -1.24 -18.05
C VAL A 172 13.26 -1.92 -19.42
N ARG A 173 12.05 -2.27 -19.88
CA ARG A 173 11.84 -2.90 -21.19
C ARG A 173 12.34 -2.04 -22.35
N LYS A 174 12.14 -0.72 -22.29
CA LYS A 174 12.65 0.23 -23.29
C LYS A 174 14.18 0.24 -23.32
N LEU A 175 14.84 0.26 -22.16
CA LEU A 175 16.30 0.22 -22.07
C LEU A 175 16.88 -1.08 -22.68
N PHE A 176 16.27 -2.23 -22.39
CA PHE A 176 16.70 -3.50 -22.97
C PHE A 176 16.52 -3.54 -24.50
N ALA A 177 15.41 -3.00 -25.01
CA ALA A 177 15.16 -2.91 -26.45
C ALA A 177 16.15 -1.99 -27.19
N ALA A 178 16.72 -0.99 -26.50
CA ALA A 178 17.71 -0.09 -27.06
C ALA A 178 19.15 -0.66 -27.10
N THR A 179 19.38 -1.87 -26.58
CA THR A 179 20.72 -2.48 -26.60
C THR A 179 21.13 -2.91 -28.01
N PRO A 180 22.43 -2.85 -28.39
CA PRO A 180 22.88 -3.30 -29.71
C PRO A 180 22.51 -4.75 -30.02
N ALA A 181 22.51 -5.63 -29.01
CA ALA A 181 22.10 -7.02 -29.14
C ALA A 181 20.61 -7.16 -29.47
N ALA A 182 19.74 -6.35 -28.87
CA ALA A 182 18.31 -6.31 -29.18
C ALA A 182 18.07 -5.77 -30.59
N HIS A 183 18.76 -4.69 -30.99
CA HIS A 183 18.67 -4.13 -32.34
C HIS A 183 19.05 -5.14 -33.43
N ARG A 184 20.19 -5.84 -33.29
CA ARG A 184 20.63 -6.88 -34.24
C ARG A 184 19.60 -8.01 -34.39
N ARG A 185 18.88 -8.32 -33.31
CA ARG A 185 17.85 -9.38 -33.28
C ARG A 185 16.44 -8.87 -33.54
N ARG A 186 16.27 -7.57 -33.82
CA ARG A 186 14.97 -6.89 -34.00
C ARG A 186 14.01 -7.11 -32.83
N PHE A 187 14.53 -7.12 -31.60
CA PHE A 187 13.72 -7.25 -30.39
C PHE A 187 13.17 -5.91 -29.96
N ASP A 188 11.85 -5.84 -29.76
CA ASP A 188 11.16 -4.68 -29.21
C ASP A 188 10.96 -4.78 -27.69
N ALA A 189 10.40 -3.73 -27.07
CA ALA A 189 10.07 -3.74 -25.64
C ALA A 189 9.03 -4.80 -25.26
N GLY A 190 8.25 -5.32 -26.23
CA GLY A 190 7.29 -6.40 -26.00
C GLY A 190 7.98 -7.74 -25.74
N ARG A 191 9.13 -7.99 -26.40
CA ARG A 191 9.95 -9.21 -26.22
C ARG A 191 10.46 -9.39 -24.79
N PHE A 192 10.63 -8.30 -24.05
CA PHE A 192 11.09 -8.28 -22.65
C PHE A 192 9.94 -8.24 -21.64
N SER A 193 8.68 -8.42 -22.06
CA SER A 193 7.53 -8.48 -21.15
C SER A 193 7.17 -9.92 -20.82
N PHE A 194 7.20 -10.30 -19.54
CA PHE A 194 6.71 -11.62 -19.10
C PHE A 194 5.18 -11.77 -19.18
N ASN A 195 4.44 -10.72 -19.56
CA ASN A 195 2.98 -10.75 -19.74
C ASN A 195 2.55 -11.04 -21.19
N ARG A 196 3.46 -11.07 -22.16
CA ARG A 196 3.12 -11.41 -23.57
C ARG A 196 3.58 -12.81 -23.95
N ARG A 197 2.75 -13.52 -24.73
CA ARG A 197 3.04 -14.85 -25.29
C ARG A 197 4.29 -14.89 -26.20
N THR A 198 4.65 -13.77 -26.82
CA THR A 198 5.79 -13.65 -27.76
C THR A 198 7.11 -13.31 -27.08
N ALA A 199 7.16 -13.17 -25.76
CA ALA A 199 8.41 -12.99 -25.03
C ALA A 199 9.25 -14.28 -25.07
N VAL A 200 10.58 -14.14 -25.02
CA VAL A 200 11.49 -15.29 -24.92
C VAL A 200 11.08 -16.11 -23.69
N HIS A 201 10.47 -17.29 -23.89
CA HIS A 201 10.16 -18.29 -22.86
C HIS A 201 10.06 -17.72 -21.43
N ALA A 202 8.93 -17.09 -21.10
CA ALA A 202 8.63 -16.74 -19.70
C ALA A 202 8.66 -18.00 -18.78
N GLN A 203 8.54 -19.20 -19.35
CA GLN A 203 8.70 -20.49 -18.65
C GLN A 203 10.15 -20.96 -18.41
N ARG A 204 11.18 -20.36 -19.02
CA ARG A 204 12.59 -20.72 -18.73
C ARG A 204 13.32 -19.75 -17.82
N ILE A 205 12.91 -18.48 -17.72
CA ILE A 205 13.58 -17.51 -16.81
C ILE A 205 13.34 -17.88 -15.34
N CYS A 206 12.21 -18.49 -15.00
CA CYS A 206 11.99 -19.04 -13.65
C CYS A 206 12.78 -20.33 -13.37
N ALA A 207 13.54 -20.87 -14.33
CA ALA A 207 14.25 -22.14 -14.25
C ALA A 207 15.71 -22.07 -14.72
N VAL A 208 16.37 -20.89 -14.65
CA VAL A 208 17.84 -20.80 -14.82
C VAL A 208 18.46 -20.42 -13.49
N PRO A 209 19.15 -21.34 -12.79
CA PRO A 209 19.81 -21.05 -11.51
C PRO A 209 20.97 -20.02 -11.62
N ASP A 210 21.51 -19.79 -12.82
CA ASP A 210 22.78 -19.07 -13.01
C ASP A 210 22.76 -18.05 -14.15
N LEU A 211 22.11 -16.90 -13.95
CA LEU A 211 22.38 -15.69 -14.73
C LEU A 211 22.93 -14.58 -13.82
N PRO A 212 23.84 -13.72 -14.33
CA PRO A 212 24.87 -13.05 -13.54
C PRO A 212 24.35 -11.75 -12.90
N TRP A 213 23.40 -11.84 -11.98
CA TRP A 213 23.05 -10.71 -11.12
C TRP A 213 24.21 -10.33 -10.18
N ARG A 214 25.07 -11.30 -9.82
CA ARG A 214 26.29 -11.11 -9.02
C ARG A 214 27.39 -10.27 -9.69
N ALA A 215 27.30 -9.99 -10.99
CA ALA A 215 28.26 -9.11 -11.66
C ALA A 215 27.96 -7.62 -11.43
N LEU A 216 26.68 -7.27 -11.22
CA LEU A 216 26.25 -5.89 -10.93
C LEU A 216 26.46 -5.49 -9.47
N GLN A 217 26.53 -6.45 -8.54
CA GLN A 217 26.85 -6.17 -7.12
C GLN A 217 28.35 -6.09 -6.82
N ARG A 218 29.21 -6.70 -7.64
CA ARG A 218 30.67 -6.70 -7.41
C ARG A 218 31.40 -5.44 -7.88
N GLY A 219 30.73 -4.53 -8.58
CA GLY A 219 31.33 -3.28 -9.06
C GLY A 219 31.51 -2.17 -8.01
N HIS A 220 31.14 -2.40 -6.74
CA HIS A 220 31.24 -1.39 -5.67
C HIS A 220 32.08 -1.82 -4.46
N ALA A 221 32.78 -2.96 -4.51
CA ALA A 221 33.52 -3.51 -3.36
C ALA A 221 35.04 -3.61 -3.55
N GLU A 222 35.62 -3.10 -4.64
CA GLU A 222 37.08 -3.05 -4.83
C GLU A 222 37.51 -1.58 -4.99
N GLY A 223 37.87 -0.97 -3.86
CA GLY A 223 38.33 0.42 -3.83
C GLY A 223 38.50 1.02 -2.44
N ALA A 224 38.91 0.22 -1.45
CA ALA A 224 39.40 0.71 -0.16
C ALA A 224 40.05 -0.45 0.62
N VAL A 225 41.33 -0.74 0.36
CA VAL A 225 42.40 -1.04 1.33
C VAL A 225 43.69 -1.16 0.48
N GLU A 226 44.51 -0.12 0.53
CA GLU A 226 45.98 -0.28 0.64
C GLU A 226 46.35 0.26 2.02
#